data_AF-A0A514CGT8-F1
#
_entry.id   AF-A0A514CGT8-F1
#
_cell.length_a   1.000
_cell.length_b   1.000
_cell.length_c   1.000
_cell.angle_alpha   90.00
_cell.angle_beta   90.00
_cell.angle_gamma   90.00
#
_symmetry.space_group_name_H-M   'P 1'
#
loop_
_entity.id
_entity.type
_entity.pdbx_description
1 polymer ?
#
loop_
_entity_poly.entity_id
_entity_poly.type
_entity_poly.pdbx_seq_one_letter_code
_entity_poly.pdbx_strand_id
1 'polypeptide(L)'
;MNLQVLLTNYDTIFIGLFTEGTTDLRFLKNVVKKAFVDIGFMECSSEMEFDIKEVRIDKSGLDFNTQVLNASRYGVDNYGISILCVHSDADSPNKILANQKVSRALENLKNSQEECCEIITPIIPVRMTEAWMIADKDL
;
A
#
# COMPACT_ATOMS: atom_id res chain seq x y z
N MET A 1 -15.04 7.42 -1.34
CA MET A 1 -14.75 8.14 -2.60
C MET A 1 -14.17 7.15 -3.62
N ASN A 2 -14.45 7.28 -4.91
CA ASN A 2 -13.92 6.37 -5.95
C ASN A 2 -12.54 6.88 -6.43
N LEU A 3 -11.60 5.98 -6.78
CA LEU A 3 -10.22 6.36 -7.15
C LEU A 3 -10.20 7.43 -8.26
N GLN A 4 -11.11 7.30 -9.23
CA GLN A 4 -11.30 8.22 -10.36
C GLN A 4 -11.70 9.65 -9.94
N VAL A 5 -12.41 9.80 -8.81
CA VAL A 5 -12.81 11.12 -8.26
C VAL A 5 -11.65 11.83 -7.57
N LEU A 6 -10.74 11.08 -6.93
CA LEU A 6 -9.50 11.64 -6.36
C LEU A 6 -8.55 12.11 -7.46
N LEU A 7 -8.40 11.28 -8.49
CA LEU A 7 -7.51 11.53 -9.63
C LEU A 7 -7.91 12.74 -10.50
N THR A 8 -9.11 13.28 -10.32
CA THR A 8 -9.63 14.41 -11.12
C THR A 8 -9.62 15.75 -10.39
N ASN A 9 -9.35 15.79 -9.08
CA ASN A 9 -9.47 16.99 -8.25
C ASN A 9 -8.14 17.50 -7.66
N TYR A 10 -7.04 16.76 -7.80
CA TYR A 10 -5.75 17.10 -7.19
C TYR A 10 -4.60 16.95 -8.18
N ASP A 11 -3.71 17.94 -8.22
CA ASP A 11 -2.49 17.91 -9.06
C ASP A 11 -1.41 16.99 -8.45
N THR A 12 -1.45 16.80 -7.12
CA THR A 12 -0.53 15.91 -6.39
C THR A 12 -1.31 15.01 -5.45
N ILE A 13 -0.99 13.71 -5.48
CA ILE A 13 -1.59 12.70 -4.61
C ILE A 13 -0.52 12.07 -3.73
N PHE A 14 -0.75 12.13 -2.41
CA PHE A 14 0.09 11.49 -1.41
C PHE A 14 -0.43 10.08 -1.11
N ILE A 15 0.46 9.10 -1.29
CA ILE A 15 0.14 7.68 -1.14
C ILE A 15 1.01 7.09 -0.04
N GLY A 16 0.39 6.56 1.00
CA GLY A 16 1.08 5.82 2.05
C GLY A 16 1.41 4.40 1.60
N LEU A 17 2.64 3.95 1.84
CA LEU A 17 3.03 2.55 1.68
C LEU A 17 3.31 1.97 3.07
N PHE A 18 2.48 1.02 3.47
CA PHE A 18 2.63 0.23 4.68
C PHE A 18 2.91 -1.23 4.32
N THR A 19 3.92 -1.82 4.95
CA THR A 19 4.35 -3.20 4.70
C THR A 19 4.41 -3.96 6.01
N GLU A 20 4.04 -5.24 5.98
CA GLU A 20 4.16 -6.16 7.13
C GLU A 20 5.63 -6.38 7.53
N GLY A 21 6.51 -6.68 6.57
CA GLY A 21 7.97 -6.74 6.75
C GLY A 21 8.69 -5.45 6.35
N THR A 22 10.00 -5.37 6.60
CA THR A 22 10.85 -4.22 6.21
C THR A 22 11.62 -4.42 4.91
N THR A 23 11.72 -5.67 4.44
CA THR A 23 12.67 -6.09 3.39
C THR A 23 12.34 -5.51 2.02
N ASP A 24 11.05 -5.33 1.70
CA ASP A 24 10.62 -5.00 0.34
C ASP A 24 10.26 -3.53 0.12
N LEU A 25 10.42 -2.66 1.12
CA LEU A 25 9.98 -1.26 1.04
C LEU A 25 10.55 -0.51 -0.17
N ARG A 26 11.85 -0.63 -0.42
CA ARG A 26 12.50 0.07 -1.56
C ARG A 26 12.00 -0.43 -2.91
N PHE A 27 11.76 -1.73 -3.03
CA PHE A 27 11.27 -2.36 -4.25
C PHE A 27 9.79 -1.99 -4.47
N LEU A 28 8.95 -2.21 -3.47
CA LEU A 28 7.52 -1.95 -3.52
C LEU A 28 7.23 -0.47 -3.77
N LYS A 29 8.00 0.45 -3.17
CA LYS A 29 7.84 1.89 -3.42
C LYS A 29 7.92 2.23 -4.91
N ASN A 30 8.89 1.67 -5.62
CA ASN A 30 9.06 1.92 -7.05
C ASN A 30 7.94 1.26 -7.88
N VAL A 31 7.52 0.05 -7.51
CA VAL A 31 6.43 -0.66 -8.18
C VAL A 31 5.11 0.11 -8.03
N VAL A 32 4.79 0.56 -6.81
CA VAL A 32 3.59 1.34 -6.50
C VAL A 32 3.61 2.66 -7.24
N LYS A 33 4.73 3.40 -7.18
CA LYS A 33 4.86 4.67 -7.92
C LYS A 33 4.58 4.47 -9.40
N LYS A 34 5.20 3.46 -10.02
CA LYS A 34 4.99 3.17 -11.43
C LYS A 34 3.53 2.82 -11.73
N ALA A 35 2.90 1.96 -10.92
CA ALA A 35 1.51 1.56 -11.11
C ALA A 35 0.55 2.76 -11.07
N PHE A 36 0.72 3.68 -10.12
CA PHE A 36 -0.12 4.88 -10.03
C PHE A 36 0.14 5.88 -11.16
N VAL A 37 1.40 6.05 -11.57
CA VAL A 37 1.74 6.85 -12.75
C VAL A 37 1.07 6.28 -14.00
N ASP A 38 1.17 4.97 -14.22
CA ASP A 38 0.55 4.29 -15.38
C ASP A 38 -0.99 4.45 -15.34
N ILE A 39 -1.63 4.30 -14.18
CA ILE A 39 -3.08 4.53 -14.00
C ILE A 39 -3.44 6.00 -14.27
N GLY A 40 -2.67 6.94 -13.72
CA GLY A 40 -2.88 8.38 -13.93
C GLY A 40 -2.78 8.76 -15.41
N PHE A 41 -1.79 8.22 -16.14
CA PHE A 41 -1.66 8.43 -17.59
C PHE A 41 -2.84 7.86 -18.38
N MET A 42 -3.41 6.72 -17.97
CA MET A 42 -4.53 6.09 -18.69
C MET A 42 -5.86 6.79 -18.44
N GLU A 43 -6.08 7.20 -17.20
CA GLU A 43 -7.41 7.61 -16.73
C GLU A 43 -7.58 9.13 -16.62
N CYS A 44 -6.51 9.92 -16.76
CA CYS A 44 -6.57 11.37 -16.55
C CYS A 44 -5.97 12.17 -17.71
N SER A 45 -6.57 13.33 -17.95
CA SER A 45 -6.20 14.27 -19.01
C SER A 45 -5.13 15.28 -18.57
N SER A 46 -4.82 15.36 -17.27
CA SER A 46 -3.81 16.24 -16.68
C SER A 46 -2.60 15.44 -16.18
N GLU A 47 -1.44 16.09 -16.18
CA GLU A 47 -0.21 15.54 -15.61
C GLU A 47 -0.32 15.54 -14.08
N MET A 48 -0.39 14.35 -13.48
CA MET A 48 -0.47 14.18 -12.03
C MET A 48 0.87 13.78 -11.43
N GLU A 49 1.16 14.31 -10.25
CA GLU A 49 2.29 13.88 -9.45
C GLU A 49 1.86 12.91 -8.33
N PHE A 50 2.59 11.80 -8.23
CA PHE A 50 2.38 10.80 -7.17
C PHE A 50 3.59 10.73 -6.25
N ASP A 51 3.38 11.04 -4.97
CA ASP A 51 4.42 10.96 -3.93
C ASP A 51 4.13 9.82 -2.95
N ILE A 52 5.07 8.87 -2.88
CA ILE A 52 4.95 7.67 -2.05
C ILE A 52 5.64 7.89 -0.71
N LYS A 53 4.86 7.89 0.36
CA LYS A 53 5.29 8.06 1.75
C LYS A 53 5.39 6.71 2.44
N GLU A 54 6.55 6.40 2.98
CA GLU A 54 6.71 5.18 3.79
C GLU A 54 6.05 5.40 5.15
N VAL A 55 5.04 4.59 5.45
CA VAL A 55 4.31 4.66 6.71
C VAL A 55 4.90 3.63 7.67
N ARG A 56 5.48 4.12 8.77
CA ARG A 56 6.14 3.29 9.78
C ARG A 56 5.47 3.53 11.13
N ILE A 57 5.00 2.45 11.73
CA ILE A 57 4.40 2.43 13.06
C ILE A 57 5.14 1.43 13.94
N ASP A 58 5.00 1.56 15.25
CA ASP A 58 5.34 0.48 16.16
C ASP A 58 4.32 -0.67 15.97
N LYS A 59 4.84 -1.88 15.74
CA LYS A 59 4.05 -3.08 15.47
C LYS A 59 3.98 -4.01 16.68
N SER A 60 4.74 -3.73 17.74
CA SER A 60 4.90 -4.62 18.88
C SER A 60 3.55 -4.90 19.57
N GLY A 61 3.15 -6.17 19.60
CA GLY A 61 1.92 -6.62 20.27
C GLY A 61 0.62 -6.32 19.53
N LEU A 62 0.68 -5.81 18.29
CA LEU A 62 -0.49 -5.47 17.49
C LEU A 62 -0.81 -6.54 16.47
N ASP A 63 -2.10 -6.90 16.34
CA ASP A 63 -2.57 -7.69 15.21
C ASP A 63 -2.54 -6.88 13.90
N PHE A 64 -2.56 -7.57 12.77
CA PHE A 64 -2.47 -6.95 11.44
C PHE A 64 -3.52 -5.86 11.19
N ASN A 65 -4.77 -6.03 11.63
CA ASN A 65 -5.81 -5.03 11.39
C ASN A 65 -5.54 -3.77 12.21
N THR A 66 -5.13 -3.94 13.48
CA THR A 66 -4.74 -2.82 14.34
C THR A 66 -3.52 -2.10 13.78
N GLN A 67 -2.56 -2.82 13.21
CA GLN A 67 -1.43 -2.22 12.51
C GLN A 67 -1.90 -1.38 11.31
N VAL A 68 -2.78 -1.89 10.46
CA VAL A 68 -3.28 -1.15 9.29
C VAL A 68 -4.07 0.10 9.70
N LEU A 69 -4.86 0.04 10.78
CA LEU A 69 -5.58 1.19 11.33
C LEU A 69 -4.60 2.27 11.82
N ASN A 70 -3.62 1.88 12.63
CA ASN A 70 -2.61 2.81 13.14
C ASN A 70 -1.77 3.42 12.00
N ALA A 71 -1.44 2.64 10.98
CA ALA A 71 -0.73 3.11 9.79
C ALA A 71 -1.58 4.12 9.00
N SER A 72 -2.87 3.85 8.82
CA SER A 72 -3.81 4.76 8.16
C SER A 72 -3.84 6.12 8.86
N ARG A 73 -4.05 6.12 10.18
CA ARG A 73 -4.07 7.34 11.01
C ARG A 73 -2.76 8.10 10.93
N TYR A 74 -1.64 7.41 11.20
CA TYR A 74 -0.32 8.02 11.14
C TYR A 74 -0.04 8.65 9.76
N GLY A 75 -0.42 7.97 8.69
CA GLY A 75 -0.23 8.45 7.32
C GLY A 75 -1.03 9.72 7.02
N VAL A 76 -2.28 9.80 7.50
CA VAL A 76 -3.11 11.00 7.36
C VAL A 76 -2.50 12.14 8.18
N ASP A 77 -2.23 11.91 9.47
CA ASP A 77 -1.77 12.94 10.41
C ASP A 77 -0.41 13.54 10.03
N ASN A 78 0.52 12.72 9.52
CA ASN A 78 1.90 13.15 9.28
C ASN A 78 2.17 13.54 7.82
N TYR A 79 1.41 12.99 6.88
CA TYR A 79 1.70 13.16 5.45
C TYR A 79 0.49 13.57 4.60
N GLY A 80 -0.72 13.62 5.17
CA GLY A 80 -1.94 13.92 4.41
C GLY A 80 -2.24 12.91 3.31
N ILE A 81 -1.93 11.62 3.54
CA ILE A 81 -2.17 10.60 2.51
C ILE A 81 -3.67 10.48 2.20
N SER A 82 -3.99 10.32 0.92
CA SER A 82 -5.36 10.07 0.45
C SER A 82 -5.58 8.59 0.09
N ILE A 83 -4.49 7.85 -0.09
CA ILE A 83 -4.49 6.42 -0.41
C ILE A 83 -3.47 5.73 0.50
N LEU A 84 -3.87 4.62 1.12
CA LEU A 84 -2.96 3.73 1.85
C LEU A 84 -2.83 2.41 1.09
N CYS A 85 -1.63 2.14 0.60
CA CYS A 85 -1.27 0.86 0.05
C CYS A 85 -0.73 -0.06 1.14
N VAL A 86 -1.35 -1.24 1.30
CA VAL A 86 -0.99 -2.22 2.33
C VAL A 86 -0.43 -3.47 1.67
N HIS A 87 0.81 -3.80 2.01
CA HIS A 87 1.45 -5.06 1.65
C HIS A 87 1.44 -6.02 2.84
N SER A 88 0.94 -7.23 2.59
CA SER A 88 1.04 -8.38 3.50
C SER A 88 1.67 -9.51 2.72
N ASP A 89 2.57 -10.26 3.35
CA ASP A 89 3.21 -11.40 2.72
C ASP A 89 2.15 -12.46 2.39
N ALA A 90 2.28 -13.03 1.20
CA ALA A 90 1.43 -14.12 0.77
C ALA A 90 1.93 -15.42 1.42
N ASP A 91 1.50 -15.71 2.65
CA ASP A 91 1.72 -17.02 3.30
C ASP A 91 1.12 -18.18 2.48
N SER A 92 0.22 -17.86 1.55
CA SER A 92 -0.45 -18.80 0.66
C SER A 92 -0.51 -18.22 -0.76
N PRO A 93 -0.29 -19.02 -1.81
CA PRO A 93 -0.52 -18.60 -3.20
C PRO A 93 -2.00 -18.27 -3.49
N ASN A 94 -2.89 -18.47 -2.51
CA ASN A 94 -4.31 -18.20 -2.63
C ASN A 94 -4.62 -16.70 -2.46
N LYS A 95 -4.75 -16.01 -3.59
CA LYS A 95 -5.18 -14.61 -3.70
C LYS A 95 -6.45 -14.28 -2.91
N ILE A 96 -7.35 -15.25 -2.70
CA ILE A 96 -8.60 -15.05 -1.96
C ILE A 96 -8.31 -14.79 -0.48
N LEU A 97 -7.36 -15.52 0.12
CA LEU A 97 -7.01 -15.36 1.53
C LEU A 97 -6.30 -14.02 1.80
N ALA A 98 -5.37 -13.63 0.91
CA ALA A 98 -4.70 -12.35 0.99
C ALA A 98 -5.70 -11.17 0.86
N ASN A 99 -6.66 -11.29 -0.08
CA ASN A 99 -7.74 -10.33 -0.19
C ASN A 99 -8.65 -10.31 1.05
N GLN A 100 -8.93 -11.46 1.68
CA GLN A 100 -9.74 -11.51 2.90
C GLN A 100 -9.06 -10.83 4.11
N LYS A 101 -7.74 -10.95 4.28
CA LYS A 101 -6.99 -10.21 5.33
C LYS A 101 -7.16 -8.69 5.14
N VAL A 102 -6.97 -8.20 3.91
CA VAL A 102 -7.08 -6.75 3.62
C VAL A 102 -8.53 -6.25 3.65
N SER A 103 -9.49 -7.06 3.19
CA SER A 103 -10.93 -6.73 3.25
C SER A 103 -11.43 -6.55 4.69
N ARG A 104 -10.93 -7.35 5.64
CA ARG A 104 -11.28 -7.18 7.07
C ARG A 104 -10.70 -5.89 7.65
N ALA A 105 -9.47 -5.53 7.28
CA ALA A 105 -8.88 -4.26 7.68
C ALA A 105 -9.68 -3.07 7.11
N LEU A 106 -10.11 -3.17 5.85
CA LEU A 106 -10.99 -2.20 5.18
C LEU A 106 -12.34 -2.03 5.90
N GLU A 107 -12.98 -3.13 6.32
CA GLU A 107 -14.24 -3.08 7.07
C GLU A 107 -14.07 -2.41 8.43
N ASN A 108 -12.99 -2.72 9.16
CA ASN A 108 -12.70 -2.08 10.44
C ASN A 108 -12.47 -0.58 10.30
N LEU A 109 -11.82 -0.15 9.22
CA LEU A 109 -11.58 1.27 8.94
C LEU A 109 -12.86 2.02 8.57
N LYS A 110 -13.75 1.41 7.78
CA LYS A 110 -15.07 2.02 7.48
C LYS A 110 -15.96 2.16 8.72
N ASN A 111 -15.80 1.28 9.70
CA ASN A 111 -16.56 1.31 10.95
C ASN A 111 -15.90 2.18 12.04
N SER A 112 -14.70 2.71 11.78
CA SER A 112 -14.01 3.64 12.68
C SER A 112 -14.67 5.02 12.61
N GLN A 113 -14.84 5.68 13.75
CA GLN A 113 -15.33 7.06 13.85
C GLN A 113 -14.20 8.11 13.70
N GLU A 114 -12.97 7.67 13.51
CA GLU A 114 -11.77 8.52 13.45
C GLU A 114 -11.43 8.90 12.00
N GLU A 115 -10.77 10.06 11.82
CA GLU A 115 -10.21 10.45 10.52
C GLU A 115 -9.14 9.45 10.08
N CYS A 116 -9.47 8.70 9.03
CA CYS A 116 -8.63 7.67 8.46
C CYS A 116 -8.59 7.84 6.93
N CYS A 117 -7.58 7.24 6.29
CA CYS A 117 -7.42 7.30 4.84
C CYS A 117 -8.68 6.79 4.10
N GLU A 118 -9.16 7.56 3.12
CA GLU A 118 -10.41 7.29 2.43
C GLU A 118 -10.38 6.04 1.53
N ILE A 119 -9.20 5.69 1.02
CA ILE A 119 -8.99 4.57 0.12
C ILE A 119 -7.84 3.70 0.64
N ILE A 120 -8.06 2.39 0.72
CA ILE A 120 -7.02 1.41 0.97
C ILE A 120 -6.94 0.48 -0.22
N THR A 121 -5.73 0.27 -0.73
CA THR A 121 -5.49 -0.61 -1.87
C THR A 121 -4.52 -1.72 -1.48
N PRO A 122 -4.92 -3.01 -1.55
CA PRO A 122 -4.00 -4.11 -1.31
C PRO A 122 -2.88 -4.13 -2.36
N ILE A 123 -1.63 -4.31 -1.93
CA ILE A 123 -0.53 -4.74 -2.81
C ILE A 123 -0.27 -6.20 -2.50
N ILE A 124 -0.71 -7.09 -3.39
CA ILE A 124 -0.49 -8.53 -3.27
C ILE A 124 0.48 -8.96 -4.37
N PRO A 125 1.71 -9.37 -4.03
CA PRO A 125 2.63 -9.91 -5.02
C PRO A 125 2.05 -11.21 -5.61
N VAL A 126 1.91 -11.26 -6.94
CA VAL A 126 1.36 -12.44 -7.65
C VAL A 126 2.39 -13.57 -7.76
N ARG A 127 3.67 -13.27 -7.50
CA ARG A 127 4.78 -14.22 -7.33
C ARG A 127 5.75 -13.68 -6.30
N MET A 128 6.05 -14.46 -5.25
CA MET A 128 7.24 -14.25 -4.43
C MET A 128 8.46 -14.67 -5.27
N THR A 129 9.43 -13.78 -5.44
CA THR A 129 10.76 -14.14 -5.95
C THR A 129 11.74 -13.89 -4.81
N GLU A 130 11.88 -14.86 -3.92
CA GLU A 130 13.08 -15.00 -3.09
C GLU A 130 13.82 -16.25 -3.59
N ALA A 131 15.13 -16.31 -3.78
CA ALA A 131 16.24 -15.46 -3.38
C ALA A 131 17.24 -15.34 -4.55
N TRP A 132 18.01 -14.24 -4.59
CA TRP A 132 19.19 -14.18 -5.45
C TRP A 132 20.26 -15.12 -4.87
N MET A 133 20.70 -16.09 -5.67
CA MET A 133 21.98 -16.79 -5.46
C MET A 133 22.70 -16.85 -6.80
N ILE A 134 23.79 -16.10 -6.94
CA ILE A 134 24.88 -16.42 -7.87
C ILE A 134 26.12 -16.65 -7.01
N ALA A 135 26.54 -17.90 -6.96
CA ALA A 135 27.89 -18.36 -6.67
C ALA A 135 27.99 -19.68 -7.45
N ASP A 136 28.66 -19.76 -8.59
CA ASP A 136 30.12 -19.82 -8.73
C ASP A 136 30.46 -19.68 -10.24
N LYS A 137 31.68 -19.26 -10.61
CA LYS A 137 32.17 -19.25 -12.01
C LYS A 137 33.04 -20.47 -12.36
N ASP A 138 33.40 -21.30 -11.38
CA ASP A 138 34.30 -22.44 -11.57
C ASP A 138 33.62 -23.79 -11.25
N LEU A 139 32.48 -24.06 -11.90
CA LEU A 139 31.86 -25.40 -11.94
C LEU A 139 31.81 -25.96 -13.37
#